data_AF-A0A1I0Y226-F1
#
_entry.id   AF-A0A1I0Y226-F1
#
_cell.length_a   1.000
_cell.length_b   1.000
_cell.length_c   1.000
_cell.angle_alpha   90.00
_cell.angle_beta   90.00
_cell.angle_gamma   90.00
#
_symmetry.space_group_name_H-M   'P 1'
#
loop_
_entity.id
_entity.type
_entity.pdbx_description
1 polymer ?
#
loop_
_entity_poly.entity_id
_entity_poly.type
_entity_poly.pdbx_seq_one_letter_code
_entity_poly.pdbx_strand_id
1 'polypeptide(L)'
;MLFYYFQSKKELYHYLIERSLNTTIVEYLGLIDTNERDFIERMKQILSVKMKSMAENPNVFHFLGMFFLENEPELPSHLRRLYDQLLEEGYSIMYHNIDKSLFRDDVNVDKLFNLIKWVMDGYQNEVVNRLKGQNLASVDFDPYWDEFFEYLDILKKTFYR
;
A
#
# COMPACT_ATOMS: atom_id res chain seq x y z
N MET A 1 16.22 16.11 26.60
CA MET A 1 16.94 16.34 25.32
C MET A 1 16.00 16.32 24.11
N LEU A 2 14.90 15.55 24.11
CA LEU A 2 13.86 15.58 23.06
C LEU A 2 13.16 16.95 22.92
N PHE A 3 12.92 17.63 24.05
CA PHE A 3 12.26 18.95 24.12
C PHE A 3 13.06 20.12 23.52
N TYR A 4 14.34 19.91 23.16
CA TYR A 4 15.10 20.90 22.41
C TYR A 4 14.72 20.93 20.92
N TYR A 5 14.17 19.83 20.39
CA TYR A 5 13.80 19.69 18.98
C TYR A 5 12.29 19.73 18.76
N PHE A 6 11.50 19.28 19.74
CA PHE A 6 10.05 19.25 19.65
C PHE A 6 9.43 19.84 20.91
N GLN A 7 8.55 20.82 20.75
CA GLN A 7 7.84 21.47 21.85
C GLN A 7 6.74 20.57 22.43
N SER A 8 6.28 19.56 21.69
CA SER A 8 5.25 18.62 22.16
C SER A 8 5.33 17.24 21.51
N LYS A 9 4.66 16.25 22.14
CA LYS A 9 4.45 14.93 21.53
C LYS A 9 3.69 15.01 20.20
N LYS A 10 2.77 15.96 20.06
CA LYS A 10 2.00 16.19 18.83
C LYS A 10 2.89 16.65 17.69
N GLU A 11 3.83 17.55 17.98
CA GLU A 11 4.80 18.02 16.98
C GLU A 11 5.73 16.89 16.52
N LEU A 12 6.21 16.07 17.46
CA LEU A 12 6.97 14.86 17.11
C LEU A 12 6.15 13.91 16.24
N TYR A 13 4.89 13.65 16.58
CA TYR A 13 4.00 12.78 15.80
C TYR A 13 3.80 13.31 14.37
N HIS A 14 3.54 14.61 14.20
CA HIS A 14 3.44 15.24 12.89
C HIS A 14 4.73 15.14 12.08
N TYR A 15 5.88 15.38 12.72
CA TYR A 15 7.19 15.23 12.08
C TYR A 15 7.43 13.80 11.59
N LEU A 16 7.05 12.79 12.39
CA LEU A 16 7.17 11.39 12.00
C LEU A 16 6.24 11.04 10.83
N ILE A 17 5.01 11.56 10.80
CA ILE A 17 4.10 11.40 9.66
C ILE A 17 4.72 12.01 8.41
N GLU A 18 5.12 13.28 8.46
CA GLU A 18 5.69 13.99 7.33
C GLU A 18 6.91 13.27 6.76
N ARG A 19 7.84 12.89 7.64
CA ARG A 19 9.05 12.18 7.24
C ARG A 19 8.71 10.83 6.61
N SER A 20 7.80 10.07 7.19
CA SER A 20 7.46 8.73 6.71
C SER A 20 6.72 8.77 5.36
N LEU A 21 5.79 9.71 5.19
CA LEU A 21 5.11 9.93 3.91
C LEU A 21 6.11 10.35 2.82
N ASN A 22 6.98 11.33 3.12
CA ASN A 22 8.01 11.78 2.17
C ASN A 22 8.98 10.67 1.78
N THR A 23 9.47 9.88 2.75
CA THR A 23 10.32 8.71 2.46
C THR A 23 9.60 7.75 1.51
N THR A 24 8.31 7.48 1.72
CA THR A 24 7.53 6.61 0.83
C THR A 24 7.45 7.16 -0.59
N ILE A 25 7.09 8.44 -0.73
CA ILE A 25 6.91 9.10 -2.02
C ILE A 25 8.24 9.18 -2.79
N VAL A 26 9.29 9.67 -2.13
CA VAL A 26 10.57 10.00 -2.78
C VAL A 26 11.41 8.76 -3.06
N GLU A 27 11.47 7.82 -2.11
CA GLU A 27 12.43 6.71 -2.16
C GLU A 27 11.83 5.45 -2.81
N TYR A 28 10.50 5.26 -2.73
CA TYR A 28 9.89 3.97 -3.04
C TYR A 28 8.89 3.97 -4.18
N LEU A 29 8.06 5.01 -4.34
CA LEU A 29 7.08 5.03 -5.43
C LEU A 29 7.74 4.97 -6.81
N GLY A 30 8.89 5.63 -6.98
CA GLY A 30 9.65 5.61 -8.23
C GLY A 30 10.30 4.26 -8.58
N LEU A 31 10.28 3.27 -7.68
CA LEU A 31 10.81 1.93 -7.96
C LEU A 31 9.83 1.03 -8.70
N ILE A 32 8.56 1.44 -8.82
CA ILE A 32 7.52 0.68 -9.48
C ILE A 32 7.54 0.99 -10.98
N ASP A 33 7.57 -0.06 -11.81
CA ASP A 33 7.57 0.09 -13.26
C ASP A 33 6.15 0.28 -13.79
N THR A 34 5.83 1.51 -14.18
CA THR A 34 4.53 1.86 -14.75
C THR A 34 4.36 1.42 -16.21
N ASN A 35 5.42 0.85 -16.82
CA ASN A 35 5.33 0.24 -18.16
C ASN A 35 4.83 -1.21 -18.14
N GLU A 36 4.86 -1.91 -17.00
CA GLU A 36 4.28 -3.26 -16.89
C GLU A 36 2.76 -3.18 -17.00
N ARG A 37 2.17 -3.58 -18.12
CA ARG A 37 0.74 -3.36 -18.40
C ARG A 37 -0.16 -4.47 -17.84
N ASP A 38 0.39 -5.59 -17.41
CA ASP A 38 -0.32 -6.64 -16.69
C ASP A 38 -0.62 -6.18 -15.25
N PHE A 39 -1.90 -6.03 -14.93
CA PHE A 39 -2.33 -5.56 -13.62
C PHE A 39 -1.85 -6.44 -12.47
N ILE A 40 -1.94 -7.77 -12.60
CA ILE A 40 -1.53 -8.68 -11.53
C ILE A 40 -0.01 -8.68 -11.36
N GLU A 41 0.77 -8.63 -12.45
CA GLU A 41 2.23 -8.55 -12.33
C GLU A 41 2.68 -7.21 -11.74
N ARG A 42 2.03 -6.11 -12.12
CA ARG A 42 2.30 -4.82 -11.47
C ARG A 42 1.97 -4.86 -9.98
N MET A 43 0.88 -5.51 -9.58
CA MET A 43 0.55 -5.69 -8.16
C MET A 43 1.62 -6.48 -7.42
N LYS A 44 2.13 -7.57 -8.01
CA LYS A 44 3.24 -8.33 -7.45
C LYS A 44 4.49 -7.46 -7.28
N GLN A 45 4.82 -6.65 -8.29
CA GLN A 45 5.94 -5.72 -8.22
C GLN A 45 5.76 -4.68 -7.10
N ILE A 46 4.57 -4.06 -7.00
CA ILE A 46 4.25 -3.10 -5.95
C ILE A 46 4.47 -3.72 -4.57
N LEU A 47 4.02 -4.97 -4.37
CA LEU A 47 4.26 -5.69 -3.12
C LEU A 47 5.72 -5.99 -2.87
N SER A 48 6.47 -6.45 -3.87
CA SER A 48 7.90 -6.68 -3.71
C SER A 48 8.65 -5.40 -3.32
N VAL A 49 8.27 -4.25 -3.90
CA VAL A 49 8.78 -2.94 -3.49
C VAL A 49 8.40 -2.67 -2.04
N LYS A 50 7.12 -2.81 -1.67
CA LYS A 50 6.64 -2.59 -0.30
C LYS A 50 7.36 -3.46 0.74
N MET A 51 7.56 -4.75 0.45
CA MET A 51 8.31 -5.69 1.29
C MET A 51 9.76 -5.22 1.47
N LYS A 52 10.42 -4.84 0.37
CA LYS A 52 11.77 -4.30 0.41
C LYS A 52 11.84 -3.02 1.25
N SER A 53 10.90 -2.09 1.07
CA SER A 53 10.82 -0.86 1.84
C SER A 53 10.67 -1.12 3.34
N MET A 54 9.82 -2.09 3.71
CA MET A 54 9.64 -2.52 5.10
C MET A 54 10.92 -3.13 5.69
N ALA A 55 11.66 -3.92 4.91
CA ALA A 55 12.92 -4.51 5.36
C ALA A 55 14.05 -3.48 5.51
N GLU A 56 14.13 -2.49 4.61
CA GLU A 56 15.16 -1.44 4.64
C GLU A 56 14.89 -0.36 5.69
N ASN A 57 13.62 0.01 5.89
CA ASN A 57 13.20 1.08 6.79
C ASN A 57 12.09 0.63 7.76
N PRO A 58 12.31 -0.43 8.57
CA PRO A 58 11.25 -1.05 9.38
C PRO A 58 10.56 -0.06 10.31
N ASN A 59 11.29 0.85 10.95
CA ASN A 59 10.71 1.84 11.86
C ASN A 59 9.75 2.82 11.16
N VAL A 60 10.06 3.21 9.91
CA VAL A 60 9.21 4.09 9.10
C VAL A 60 7.90 3.38 8.77
N PHE A 61 7.99 2.14 8.30
CA PHE A 61 6.80 1.39 7.88
C PHE A 61 5.99 0.82 9.03
N HIS A 62 6.59 0.53 10.19
CA HIS A 62 5.85 0.25 11.42
C HIS A 62 5.05 1.47 11.86
N PHE A 63 5.65 2.67 11.83
CA PHE A 63 4.95 3.91 12.16
C PHE A 63 3.81 4.21 11.18
N LEU A 64 4.05 4.09 9.87
CA LEU A 64 3.00 4.26 8.85
C LEU A 64 1.89 3.22 8.97
N GLY A 65 2.23 1.97 9.26
CA GLY A 65 1.25 0.93 9.52
C GLY A 65 0.34 1.31 10.67
N MET A 66 0.89 1.79 11.79
CA MET A 66 0.08 2.29 12.92
C MET A 66 -0.79 3.47 12.51
N PHE A 67 -0.23 4.44 11.79
CA PHE A 67 -0.95 5.60 11.28
C PHE A 67 -2.12 5.21 10.35
N PHE A 68 -1.96 4.21 9.47
CA PHE A 68 -3.01 3.75 8.57
C PHE A 68 -4.05 2.84 9.26
N LEU A 69 -3.68 2.14 10.34
CA LEU A 69 -4.61 1.35 11.15
C LEU A 69 -5.42 2.22 12.13
N GLU A 70 -4.92 3.40 12.48
CA GLU A 70 -5.67 4.40 13.23
C GLU A 70 -6.76 5.02 12.32
N ASN A 71 -8.02 4.95 12.76
CA ASN A 71 -9.14 5.51 12.01
C ASN A 71 -9.01 7.04 11.93
N GLU A 72 -8.73 7.56 10.74
CA GLU A 72 -8.74 8.97 10.34
C GLU A 72 -8.23 9.96 11.41
N PRO A 73 -6.91 10.02 11.65
CA PRO A 73 -6.34 11.03 12.54
C PRO A 73 -6.58 12.44 11.97
N GLU A 74 -6.96 13.38 12.84
CA GLU A 74 -7.10 14.79 12.49
C GLU A 74 -5.73 15.39 12.12
N LEU A 75 -5.48 15.50 10.82
CA LEU A 75 -4.22 16.03 10.29
C LEU A 75 -4.29 17.54 10.03
N PRO A 76 -3.22 18.29 10.34
CA PRO A 76 -3.02 19.62 9.78
C PRO A 76 -3.09 19.61 8.25
N SER A 77 -3.55 20.72 7.65
CA SER A 77 -3.81 20.80 6.21
C SER A 77 -2.60 20.45 5.32
N HIS A 78 -1.36 20.72 5.77
CA HIS A 78 -0.16 20.35 5.01
C HIS A 78 0.10 18.83 5.01
N LEU A 79 -0.05 18.16 6.16
CA LEU A 79 0.06 16.70 6.23
C LEU A 79 -1.08 16.01 5.48
N ARG A 80 -2.28 16.59 5.54
CA ARG A 80 -3.41 16.07 4.78
C ARG A 80 -3.13 16.08 3.27
N ARG A 81 -2.60 17.18 2.74
CA ARG A 81 -2.18 17.26 1.33
C ARG A 81 -1.12 16.22 0.97
N LEU A 82 -0.13 16.02 1.84
CA LEU A 82 0.93 15.03 1.59
C LEU A 82 0.39 13.59 1.61
N TYR A 83 -0.53 13.30 2.52
CA TYR A 83 -1.22 12.01 2.56
C TYR A 83 -2.10 11.79 1.32
N ASP A 84 -2.89 12.79 0.93
CA ASP A 84 -3.72 12.72 -0.28
C ASP A 84 -2.85 12.54 -1.54
N GLN A 85 -1.69 13.23 -1.63
CA GLN A 85 -0.71 13.04 -2.70
C GLN A 85 -0.20 11.59 -2.76
N LEU A 86 0.18 11.00 -1.62
CA LEU A 86 0.62 9.60 -1.56
C LEU A 86 -0.46 8.66 -2.12
N LEU A 87 -1.72 8.88 -1.74
CA LEU A 87 -2.84 8.08 -2.24
C LEU A 87 -3.02 8.27 -3.75
N GLU A 88 -3.07 9.51 -4.23
CA GLU A 88 -3.26 9.82 -5.65
C GLU A 88 -2.16 9.22 -6.53
N GLU A 89 -0.90 9.35 -6.12
CA GLU A 89 0.24 8.76 -6.82
C GLU A 89 0.19 7.23 -6.80
N GLY A 90 -0.10 6.62 -5.65
CA GLY A 90 -0.25 5.17 -5.52
C GLY A 90 -1.37 4.62 -6.42
N TYR A 91 -2.53 5.29 -6.44
CA TYR A 91 -3.65 4.95 -7.33
C TYR A 91 -3.25 5.10 -8.81
N SER A 92 -2.57 6.18 -9.17
CA SER A 92 -2.11 6.41 -10.53
C SER A 92 -1.16 5.28 -10.97
N ILE A 93 -0.14 4.98 -10.18
CA ILE A 93 0.83 3.90 -10.46
C ILE A 93 0.13 2.55 -10.64
N MET A 94 -0.78 2.22 -9.72
CA MET A 94 -1.51 0.94 -9.75
C MET A 94 -2.35 0.75 -11.01
N TYR A 95 -2.98 1.82 -11.52
CA TYR A 95 -4.00 1.71 -12.57
C TYR A 95 -3.63 2.31 -13.94
N HIS A 96 -2.47 2.97 -14.04
CA HIS A 96 -2.02 3.61 -15.29
C HIS A 96 -1.76 2.59 -16.40
N ASN A 97 -2.25 2.78 -17.63
CA ASN A 97 -1.89 1.96 -18.80
C ASN A 97 -2.08 0.43 -18.59
N ILE A 98 -3.12 0.00 -17.86
CA ILE A 98 -3.42 -1.43 -17.72
C ILE A 98 -3.97 -2.00 -19.03
N ASP A 99 -3.36 -3.08 -19.51
CA ASP A 99 -3.79 -3.80 -20.70
C ASP A 99 -4.92 -4.77 -20.36
N LYS A 100 -6.15 -4.29 -20.50
CA LYS A 100 -7.35 -5.09 -20.27
C LYS A 100 -7.55 -6.22 -21.29
N SER A 101 -6.80 -6.26 -22.40
CA SER A 101 -6.91 -7.34 -23.38
C SER A 101 -6.34 -8.68 -22.88
N LEU A 102 -5.52 -8.66 -21.81
CA LEU A 102 -4.98 -9.87 -21.18
C LEU A 102 -6.04 -10.69 -20.44
N PHE A 103 -7.14 -10.05 -20.04
CA PHE A 103 -8.26 -10.73 -19.39
C PHE A 103 -9.09 -11.52 -20.41
N ARG A 104 -9.77 -12.57 -19.93
CA ARG A 104 -10.75 -13.33 -20.72
C ARG A 104 -11.82 -12.41 -21.32
N ASP A 105 -12.23 -12.70 -22.54
CA ASP A 105 -13.13 -11.86 -23.35
C ASP A 105 -14.52 -12.45 -23.56
N ASP A 106 -14.80 -13.61 -22.99
CA ASP A 106 -16.14 -14.21 -22.97
C ASP A 106 -17.08 -13.56 -21.93
N VAL A 107 -16.56 -12.62 -21.13
CA VAL A 107 -17.33 -11.80 -20.16
C VAL A 107 -16.99 -10.32 -20.28
N ASN A 108 -17.79 -9.46 -19.65
CA ASN A 108 -17.51 -8.02 -19.62
C ASN A 108 -16.22 -7.74 -18.81
N VAL A 109 -15.18 -7.29 -19.50
CA VAL A 109 -13.84 -7.09 -18.94
C VAL A 109 -13.81 -6.04 -17.82
N ASP A 110 -14.61 -4.97 -17.91
CA ASP A 110 -14.66 -3.95 -16.85
C ASP A 110 -15.25 -4.51 -15.55
N LYS A 111 -16.29 -5.34 -15.64
CA LYS A 111 -16.87 -6.01 -14.48
C LYS A 111 -15.89 -7.03 -13.88
N LEU A 112 -15.19 -7.78 -14.72
CA LEU A 112 -14.14 -8.70 -14.27
C LEU A 112 -13.02 -7.95 -13.55
N PHE A 113 -12.57 -6.82 -14.10
CA PHE A 113 -11.56 -5.99 -13.46
C PHE A 113 -12.02 -5.46 -12.09
N ASN A 114 -13.29 -5.10 -11.95
CA ASN A 114 -13.87 -4.72 -10.66
C ASN A 114 -13.91 -5.89 -9.67
N LEU A 115 -14.19 -7.12 -10.11
CA LEU A 115 -14.15 -8.29 -9.24
C LEU A 115 -12.74 -8.50 -8.66
N ILE A 116 -11.70 -8.38 -9.49
CA ILE A 116 -10.31 -8.47 -9.04
C ILE A 116 -10.04 -7.40 -7.96
N LYS A 117 -10.44 -6.16 -8.21
CA LYS A 117 -10.31 -5.05 -7.23
C LYS A 117 -11.01 -5.37 -5.91
N TRP A 118 -12.25 -5.84 -5.93
CA TRP A 118 -12.99 -6.14 -4.71
C TRP A 118 -12.39 -7.28 -3.91
N VAL A 119 -11.85 -8.31 -4.58
CA VAL A 119 -11.13 -9.39 -3.89
C VAL A 119 -9.88 -8.83 -3.20
N MET A 120 -9.14 -7.97 -3.87
CA MET A 120 -7.96 -7.32 -3.29
C MET A 120 -8.29 -6.41 -2.11
N ASP A 121 -9.30 -5.55 -2.26
CA ASP A 121 -9.79 -4.68 -1.19
C ASP A 121 -10.31 -5.51 0.00
N GLY A 122 -10.99 -6.63 -0.30
CA GLY A 122 -11.46 -7.59 0.69
C GLY A 122 -10.31 -8.17 1.51
N TYR A 123 -9.26 -8.66 0.84
CA TYR A 123 -8.09 -9.20 1.52
C TYR A 123 -7.36 -8.12 2.34
N GLN A 124 -7.15 -6.93 1.77
CA GLN A 124 -6.53 -5.82 2.51
C GLN A 124 -7.32 -5.50 3.79
N ASN A 125 -8.64 -5.41 3.71
CA ASN A 125 -9.49 -5.17 4.87
C ASN A 125 -9.42 -6.32 5.89
N GLU A 126 -9.32 -7.57 5.43
CA GLU A 126 -9.13 -8.72 6.31
C GLU A 126 -7.79 -8.63 7.07
N VAL A 127 -6.68 -8.32 6.39
CA VAL A 127 -5.37 -8.11 7.03
C VAL A 127 -5.42 -6.96 8.03
N VAL A 128 -6.00 -5.82 7.64
CA VAL A 128 -6.18 -4.66 8.54
C VAL A 128 -6.94 -5.06 9.80
N ASN A 129 -8.01 -5.84 9.67
CA ASN A 129 -8.79 -6.31 10.81
C ASN A 129 -8.01 -7.31 11.68
N ARG A 130 -7.25 -8.23 11.07
CA ARG A 130 -6.39 -9.19 11.80
C ARG A 130 -5.29 -8.47 12.60
N LEU A 131 -4.72 -7.40 12.05
CA LEU A 131 -3.61 -6.64 12.66
C LEU A 131 -4.05 -5.54 13.62
N LYS A 132 -5.34 -5.22 13.68
CA LYS A 132 -5.87 -4.14 14.51
C LYS A 132 -5.55 -4.37 15.99
N GLY A 133 -4.91 -3.37 16.61
CA GLY A 133 -4.52 -3.43 18.02
C GLY A 133 -3.27 -4.27 18.32
N GLN A 134 -2.63 -4.85 17.29
CA GLN A 134 -1.34 -5.53 17.46
C GLN A 134 -0.18 -4.53 17.45
N ASN A 135 0.94 -4.92 18.06
CA ASN A 135 2.19 -4.21 17.89
C ASN A 135 2.83 -4.62 16.55
N LEU A 136 2.70 -3.76 15.54
CA LEU A 136 3.22 -4.05 14.20
C LEU A 136 4.73 -4.30 14.17
N ALA A 137 5.49 -3.77 15.13
CA ALA A 137 6.93 -4.03 15.19
C ALA A 137 7.31 -5.47 15.57
N SER A 138 6.34 -6.27 16.05
CA SER A 138 6.51 -7.68 16.37
C SER A 138 5.78 -8.63 15.40
N VAL A 139 5.10 -8.07 14.40
CA VAL A 139 4.35 -8.86 13.42
C VAL A 139 5.31 -9.38 12.36
N ASP A 140 5.27 -10.69 12.14
CA ASP A 140 5.83 -11.29 10.94
C ASP A 140 4.82 -11.10 9.79
N PHE A 141 5.22 -10.34 8.77
CA PHE A 141 4.38 -10.04 7.63
C PHE A 141 4.50 -11.07 6.50
N ASP A 142 5.52 -11.93 6.51
CA ASP A 142 5.79 -12.89 5.43
C ASP A 142 4.58 -13.80 5.13
N PRO A 143 3.86 -14.36 6.13
CA PRO A 143 2.68 -15.17 5.87
C PRO A 143 1.54 -14.43 5.17
N TYR A 144 1.39 -13.11 5.42
CA TYR A 144 0.37 -12.30 4.77
C TYR A 144 0.75 -11.96 3.33
N TRP A 145 2.05 -11.82 3.05
CA TRP A 145 2.53 -11.63 1.68
C TRP A 145 2.34 -12.89 0.85
N ASP A 146 2.75 -14.04 1.39
CA ASP A 146 2.61 -15.33 0.72
C ASP A 146 1.14 -15.63 0.40
N GLU A 147 0.24 -15.46 1.38
CA GLU A 147 -1.20 -15.65 1.19
C GLU A 147 -1.75 -14.71 0.10
N PHE A 148 -1.32 -13.44 0.04
CA PHE A 148 -1.77 -12.54 -1.02
C PHE A 148 -1.22 -12.92 -2.39
N PHE A 149 0.04 -13.36 -2.50
CA PHE A 149 0.59 -13.86 -3.76
C PHE A 149 -0.18 -15.07 -4.28
N GLU A 150 -0.59 -15.98 -3.39
CA GLU A 150 -1.46 -17.11 -3.75
C GLU A 150 -2.82 -16.63 -4.31
N TYR A 151 -3.45 -15.64 -3.68
CA TYR A 151 -4.68 -15.04 -4.21
C TYR A 151 -4.46 -14.39 -5.58
N LEU A 152 -3.36 -13.66 -5.79
CA LEU A 152 -3.02 -13.08 -7.09
C LEU A 152 -2.86 -14.16 -8.18
N ASP A 153 -2.24 -15.29 -7.85
CA ASP A 153 -2.10 -16.42 -8.77
C ASP A 153 -3.43 -17.08 -9.10
N ILE A 154 -4.32 -17.23 -8.12
CA ILE A 154 -5.69 -17.71 -8.35
C ILE A 154 -6.44 -16.76 -9.27
N LEU A 155 -6.40 -15.45 -8.99
CA LEU A 155 -7.05 -14.42 -9.81
C LEU A 155 -6.54 -14.45 -11.25
N LYS A 156 -5.22 -14.56 -11.43
CA LYS A 156 -4.62 -14.66 -12.77
C LYS A 156 -5.12 -15.89 -13.51
N LYS A 157 -5.06 -17.08 -12.89
CA LYS A 157 -5.60 -18.34 -13.48
C LYS A 157 -7.09 -18.28 -13.81
N THR A 158 -7.88 -17.51 -13.06
CA THR A 158 -9.35 -17.48 -13.20
C THR A 158 -9.83 -16.48 -14.25
N PHE A 159 -9.12 -15.36 -14.37
CA PHE A 159 -9.60 -14.19 -15.09
C PHE A 159 -8.76 -13.81 -16.33
N TYR A 160 -7.61 -14.44 -16.54
CA TYR A 160 -6.79 -14.25 -17.74
C TYR A 160 -7.14 -15.29 -18.81
N ARG A 161 -6.71 -15.01 -20.04
CA ARG A 161 -6.82 -15.92 -21.19
C ARG A 161 -5.84 -17.09 -21.11
#